data_AF-A0A957DMD1-F1
#
_entry.id   AF-A0A957DMD1-F1
#
_cell.length_a   1.000
_cell.length_b   1.000
_cell.length_c   1.000
_cell.angle_alpha   90.00
_cell.angle_beta   90.00
_cell.angle_gamma   90.00
#
_symmetry.space_group_name_H-M   'P 1'
#
loop_
_entity.id
_entity.type
_entity.pdbx_description
1 polymer ?
#
loop_
_entity_poly.entity_id
_entity_poly.type
_entity_poly.pdbx_seq_one_letter_code
_entity_poly.pdbx_strand_id
1 'polypeptide(L)'
;MNLGIYKWSTLNRFASADTIVPDTNNPQSFNRFSYVRNNPLKLIDPSGHGECGSPWEQTCNEPQYDLTGWLPGAMRRGAQAEQLDLMRYAYIAALTDDSDTTIIWAAVWLDEASTTFLDLNTKFGEWDVKREMEVLGEGITLCSSDACRWVDYSVPGNILYGYVAASVGMPEDFSRIAGGILEILEGNFNPAFADNAFENPYDSIAVGFGYDLFEEYGPDITNSEFSAALTTDILVLFQPPPDTFSPPGPAQSQENSYSVQRFDCLASRDCIDPEAK
;
A
#
# COMPACT_ATOMS: atom_id res chain seq x y z
N MET A 1 11.16 11.03 -18.14
CA MET A 1 10.91 10.47 -19.47
C MET A 1 11.91 9.35 -19.70
N ASN A 2 11.54 8.10 -19.42
CA ASN A 2 12.29 6.94 -19.88
C ASN A 2 11.36 5.73 -19.88
N LEU A 3 10.88 5.38 -21.08
CA LEU A 3 10.94 4.06 -21.70
C LEU A 3 10.28 4.16 -23.10
N GLY A 4 11.01 3.77 -24.13
CA GLY A 4 10.42 3.19 -25.35
C GLY A 4 10.04 4.09 -26.54
N ILE A 5 9.52 5.31 -26.38
CA ILE A 5 8.96 6.05 -27.52
C ILE A 5 9.67 7.39 -27.72
N TYR A 6 10.74 7.37 -28.53
CA TYR A 6 11.46 8.57 -28.92
C TYR A 6 10.52 9.57 -29.60
N LYS A 7 10.14 10.65 -28.92
CA LYS A 7 9.64 11.85 -29.59
C LYS A 7 10.81 12.42 -30.38
N TRP A 8 10.84 12.20 -31.69
CA TRP A 8 11.73 12.97 -32.56
C TRP A 8 11.24 14.42 -32.46
N SER A 9 11.96 15.25 -31.72
CA SER A 9 11.61 16.65 -31.45
C SER A 9 11.45 17.47 -32.74
N THR A 10 11.92 16.94 -33.87
CA THR A 10 11.76 17.52 -35.22
C THR A 10 10.49 17.06 -35.96
N LEU A 11 9.82 15.97 -35.55
CA LEU A 11 8.72 15.36 -36.32
C LEU A 11 7.34 15.39 -35.62
N ASN A 12 7.25 15.85 -34.36
CA ASN A 12 6.00 16.00 -33.58
C ASN A 12 5.10 14.75 -33.59
N ARG A 13 5.70 13.55 -33.61
CA ARG A 13 5.02 12.25 -33.67
C ARG A 13 5.84 11.19 -32.93
N PHE A 14 5.22 10.05 -32.63
CA PHE A 14 5.91 8.92 -32.01
C PHE A 14 6.87 8.23 -32.99
N ALA A 15 8.02 7.75 -32.49
CA ALA A 15 8.97 6.96 -33.27
C ALA A 15 8.46 5.55 -33.62
N SER A 16 7.50 5.05 -32.84
CA SER A 16 6.85 3.75 -33.00
C SER A 16 5.34 3.92 -32.86
N ALA A 17 4.57 2.96 -33.38
CA ALA A 17 3.12 2.99 -33.20
C ALA A 17 2.76 2.70 -31.73
N ASP A 18 1.95 3.56 -31.13
CA ASP A 18 1.28 3.35 -29.83
C ASP A 18 0.61 1.98 -29.81
N THR A 19 0.78 1.15 -28.78
CA THR A 19 0.18 -0.19 -28.71
C THR A 19 -1.33 -0.20 -28.46
N ILE A 20 -1.90 0.94 -28.05
CA ILE A 20 -3.30 1.11 -27.69
C ILE A 20 -3.98 2.05 -28.69
N VAL A 21 -5.29 1.88 -28.91
CA VAL A 21 -6.13 2.88 -29.57
C VAL A 21 -6.93 3.57 -28.47
N PRO A 22 -6.60 4.82 -28.09
CA PRO A 22 -7.14 5.45 -26.88
C PRO A 22 -8.67 5.61 -26.90
N ASP A 23 -9.24 5.92 -28.08
CA ASP A 23 -10.68 6.05 -28.26
C ASP A 23 -11.10 5.50 -29.63
N THR A 24 -11.78 4.35 -29.63
CA THR A 24 -12.24 3.66 -30.84
C THR A 24 -13.40 4.38 -31.54
N ASN A 25 -14.07 5.32 -30.87
CA ASN A 25 -15.14 6.14 -31.45
C ASN A 25 -14.60 7.39 -32.16
N ASN A 26 -13.32 7.70 -32.00
CA ASN A 26 -12.67 8.81 -32.67
C ASN A 26 -11.73 8.31 -33.79
N PRO A 27 -12.04 8.58 -35.06
CA PRO A 27 -11.22 8.17 -36.20
C PRO A 27 -9.77 8.66 -36.13
N GLN A 28 -9.48 9.77 -35.43
CA GLN A 28 -8.11 10.26 -35.27
C GLN A 28 -7.26 9.37 -34.36
N SER A 29 -7.87 8.69 -33.39
CA SER A 29 -7.16 7.79 -32.46
C SER A 29 -6.58 6.56 -33.15
N PHE A 30 -7.03 6.22 -34.37
CA PHE A 30 -6.44 5.15 -35.17
C PHE A 30 -5.09 5.53 -35.79
N ASN A 31 -4.72 6.82 -35.76
CA ASN A 31 -3.36 7.24 -36.11
C ASN A 31 -2.43 7.05 -34.90
N ARG A 32 -2.00 5.81 -34.71
CA ARG A 32 -1.11 5.35 -33.61
C ARG A 32 0.28 6.00 -33.59
N PHE A 33 0.63 6.85 -34.56
CA PHE A 33 1.88 7.61 -34.54
C PHE A 33 1.67 9.07 -34.12
N SER A 34 0.42 9.55 -34.08
CA SER A 34 0.14 10.96 -33.76
C SER A 34 0.33 11.23 -32.27
N TYR A 35 0.91 12.39 -31.93
CA TYR A 35 1.02 12.86 -30.56
C TYR A 35 -0.22 13.72 -30.24
N VAL A 36 -1.00 13.32 -29.23
CA VAL A 36 -2.15 14.07 -28.65
C VAL A 36 -3.15 14.65 -29.67
N ARG A 37 -3.66 13.84 -30.59
CA ARG A 37 -4.53 14.28 -31.72
C ARG A 37 -3.98 15.49 -32.49
N ASN A 38 -2.66 15.62 -32.57
CA ASN A 38 -1.94 16.75 -33.15
C ASN A 38 -2.24 18.12 -32.49
N ASN A 39 -2.64 18.13 -31.21
CA ASN A 39 -2.92 19.34 -30.44
C ASN A 39 -2.03 19.49 -29.18
N PRO A 40 -0.69 19.55 -29.33
CA PRO A 40 0.24 19.60 -28.20
C PRO A 40 0.22 20.91 -27.40
N LEU A 41 -0.53 21.91 -27.86
CA LEU A 41 -0.73 23.16 -27.12
C LEU A 41 -1.83 23.05 -26.05
N LYS A 42 -2.80 22.15 -26.27
CA LYS A 42 -3.95 21.95 -25.37
C LYS A 42 -3.89 20.62 -24.64
N LEU A 43 -3.22 19.63 -25.24
CA LEU A 43 -3.23 18.25 -24.79
C LEU A 43 -1.80 17.78 -24.50
N ILE A 44 -1.67 16.92 -23.49
CA ILE A 44 -0.41 16.31 -23.08
C ILE A 44 -0.68 14.81 -22.93
N ASP A 45 0.25 13.96 -23.34
CA ASP A 45 0.14 12.51 -23.16
C ASP A 45 1.32 12.05 -22.28
N PRO A 46 1.11 11.95 -20.95
CA PRO A 46 2.20 11.63 -20.02
C PRO A 46 2.54 10.13 -19.98
N SER A 47 1.60 9.25 -20.36
CA SER A 47 1.79 7.79 -20.43
C SER A 47 2.36 7.32 -21.77
N GLY A 48 2.21 8.14 -22.83
CA GLY A 48 2.49 7.75 -24.22
C GLY A 48 1.38 6.94 -24.87
N HIS A 49 0.22 6.83 -24.20
CA HIS A 49 -0.90 5.98 -24.57
C HIS A 49 -2.28 6.67 -24.43
N GLY A 50 -2.33 7.96 -24.06
CA GLY A 50 -3.59 8.67 -23.83
C GLY A 50 -3.44 10.17 -23.57
N GLU A 51 -4.31 10.98 -24.18
CA GLU A 51 -4.22 12.44 -24.12
C GLU A 51 -5.05 13.08 -22.99
N CYS A 52 -4.38 13.90 -22.17
CA CYS A 52 -4.93 14.72 -21.11
C CYS A 52 -5.39 16.09 -21.60
N GLY A 53 -6.47 16.63 -21.03
CA GLY A 53 -6.95 18.00 -21.29
C GLY A 53 -8.14 18.11 -22.25
N SER A 54 -8.76 16.99 -22.59
CA SER A 54 -10.00 16.88 -23.36
C SER A 54 -11.23 16.97 -22.44
N PRO A 55 -12.28 17.76 -22.75
CA PRO A 55 -13.52 17.78 -21.97
C PRO A 55 -14.31 16.46 -21.96
N TRP A 56 -13.92 15.51 -22.80
CA TRP A 56 -14.67 14.29 -23.09
C TRP A 56 -13.88 13.01 -22.77
N GLU A 57 -12.70 13.13 -22.16
CA GLU A 57 -11.80 12.01 -21.93
C GLU A 57 -11.34 12.02 -20.46
N GLN A 58 -11.82 11.02 -19.73
CA GLN A 58 -11.69 10.88 -18.27
C GLN A 58 -10.34 10.26 -17.84
N THR A 59 -9.49 9.83 -18.76
CA THR A 59 -8.32 8.97 -18.48
C THR A 59 -7.08 9.70 -17.96
N CYS A 60 -7.18 11.00 -17.68
CA CYS A 60 -6.18 11.70 -16.86
C CYS A 60 -6.68 12.01 -15.45
N ASN A 61 -7.86 11.48 -15.11
CA ASN A 61 -8.32 11.30 -13.74
C ASN A 61 -8.14 9.83 -13.33
N GLU A 62 -7.00 9.20 -13.66
CA GLU A 62 -6.64 7.96 -12.96
C GLU A 62 -6.11 8.42 -11.59
N PRO A 63 -6.90 8.22 -10.51
CA PRO A 63 -6.57 8.77 -9.22
C PRO A 63 -5.29 8.11 -8.73
N GLN A 64 -4.18 8.82 -8.87
CA GLN A 64 -3.00 8.46 -8.11
C GLN A 64 -3.36 8.61 -6.63
N TYR A 65 -3.40 7.50 -5.90
CA TYR A 65 -3.62 7.47 -4.48
C TYR A 65 -2.27 7.64 -3.78
N ASP A 66 -1.88 8.88 -3.51
CA ASP A 66 -0.79 9.15 -2.58
C ASP A 66 -1.26 8.73 -1.18
N LEU A 67 -0.69 7.68 -0.58
CA LEU A 67 -1.09 7.25 0.77
C LEU A 67 -0.16 7.77 1.85
N THR A 68 0.85 8.57 1.49
CA THR A 68 1.89 9.07 2.40
C THR A 68 1.31 9.89 3.56
N GLY A 69 0.29 10.70 3.29
CA GLY A 69 -0.36 11.53 4.31
C GLY A 69 -1.43 10.80 5.12
N TRP A 70 -1.99 9.72 4.57
CA TRP A 70 -3.05 8.93 5.19
C TRP A 70 -2.49 7.85 6.14
N LEU A 71 -1.45 7.14 5.69
CA LEU A 71 -0.94 5.93 6.35
C LEU A 71 -0.48 6.16 7.80
N PRO A 72 0.24 7.26 8.15
CA PRO A 72 0.57 7.55 9.55
C PRO A 72 -0.67 7.76 10.42
N GLY A 73 -1.74 8.32 9.87
CA GLY A 73 -3.01 8.45 10.57
C GLY A 73 -3.70 7.12 10.84
N ALA A 74 -3.61 6.17 9.91
CA ALA A 74 -4.08 4.80 10.10
C ALA A 74 -3.25 4.05 11.15
N MET A 75 -1.93 4.17 11.07
CA MET A 75 -0.97 3.61 12.02
C MET A 75 -1.25 4.06 13.45
N ARG A 76 -1.38 5.37 13.70
CA ARG A 76 -1.71 5.90 15.02
C ARG A 76 -3.03 5.33 15.55
N ARG A 77 -4.08 5.26 14.71
CA ARG A 77 -5.37 4.69 15.13
C ARG A 77 -5.26 3.22 15.49
N GLY A 78 -4.62 2.40 14.66
CA GLY A 78 -4.43 0.98 14.94
C GLY A 78 -3.60 0.75 16.20
N ALA A 79 -2.49 1.48 16.35
CA ALA A 79 -1.61 1.39 17.51
C ALA A 79 -2.24 1.90 18.82
N GLN A 80 -3.37 2.61 18.75
CA GLN A 80 -4.12 3.11 19.90
C GLN A 80 -5.53 2.49 20.01
N ALA A 81 -5.84 1.48 19.19
CA ALA A 81 -7.15 0.85 19.20
C ALA A 81 -7.42 0.15 20.55
N GLU A 82 -8.54 0.47 21.20
CA GLU A 82 -8.92 -0.08 22.51
C GLU A 82 -9.07 -1.61 22.46
N GLN A 83 -9.49 -2.15 21.31
CA GLN A 83 -9.62 -3.59 21.07
C GLN A 83 -8.31 -4.35 21.32
N LEU A 84 -7.17 -3.67 21.22
CA LEU A 84 -5.82 -4.23 21.35
C LEU A 84 -5.19 -3.97 22.73
N ASP A 85 -5.87 -3.27 23.65
CA ASP A 85 -5.31 -2.92 24.97
C ASP A 85 -4.98 -4.13 25.82
N LEU A 86 -5.79 -5.19 25.74
CA LEU A 86 -5.53 -6.44 26.43
C LEU A 86 -4.23 -7.10 25.94
N MET A 87 -3.92 -6.99 24.65
CA MET A 87 -2.68 -7.51 24.07
C MET A 87 -1.47 -6.73 24.60
N ARG A 88 -1.54 -5.40 24.56
CA ARG A 88 -0.50 -4.51 25.10
C ARG A 88 -0.24 -4.78 26.57
N TYR A 89 -1.30 -4.92 27.36
CA TYR A 89 -1.21 -5.24 28.78
C TYR A 89 -0.53 -6.59 29.01
N ALA A 90 -0.95 -7.64 28.30
CA ALA A 90 -0.37 -8.97 28.42
C ALA A 90 1.12 -8.98 28.06
N TYR A 91 1.49 -8.27 26.99
CA TYR A 91 2.88 -8.11 26.59
C TYR A 91 3.73 -7.41 27.65
N ILE A 92 3.28 -6.28 28.18
CA ILE A 92 4.00 -5.55 29.24
C ILE A 92 4.12 -6.40 30.51
N ALA A 93 3.07 -7.15 30.88
CA ALA A 93 3.10 -8.07 32.01
C ALA A 93 4.17 -9.16 31.82
N ALA A 94 4.30 -9.71 30.61
CA ALA A 94 5.33 -10.68 30.26
C ALA A 94 6.76 -10.13 30.42
N LEU A 95 6.97 -8.85 30.11
CA LEU A 95 8.27 -8.19 30.20
C LEU A 95 8.67 -7.80 31.64
N THR A 96 7.69 -7.65 32.54
CA THR A 96 7.92 -7.05 33.87
C THR A 96 7.87 -8.06 35.02
N ASP A 97 7.36 -9.28 34.79
CA ASP A 97 7.25 -10.32 35.79
C ASP A 97 7.80 -11.65 35.27
N ASP A 98 8.98 -12.01 35.77
CA ASP A 98 9.73 -13.24 35.42
C ASP A 98 9.24 -14.48 36.20
N SER A 99 8.06 -14.41 36.82
CA SER A 99 7.47 -15.62 37.42
C SER A 99 6.99 -16.57 36.33
N ASP A 100 7.35 -17.85 36.44
CA ASP A 100 6.91 -18.92 35.52
C ASP A 100 5.39 -18.87 35.26
N THR A 101 4.60 -18.48 36.26
CA THR A 101 3.15 -18.30 36.13
C THR A 101 2.77 -17.17 35.18
N THR A 102 3.40 -16.01 35.26
CA THR A 102 3.08 -14.86 34.41
C THR A 102 3.56 -15.07 32.98
N ILE A 103 4.69 -15.76 32.79
CA ILE A 103 5.18 -16.20 31.47
C ILE A 103 4.22 -17.19 30.82
N ILE A 104 3.69 -18.17 31.57
CA ILE A 104 2.69 -19.12 31.04
C ILE A 104 1.40 -18.40 30.64
N TRP A 105 0.90 -17.50 31.48
CA TRP A 105 -0.30 -16.73 31.13
C TRP A 105 -0.04 -15.82 29.92
N ALA A 106 1.07 -15.10 29.89
CA ALA A 106 1.46 -14.29 28.74
C ALA A 106 1.54 -15.12 27.46
N ALA A 107 2.13 -16.31 27.49
CA ALA A 107 2.20 -17.22 26.33
C ALA A 107 0.80 -17.71 25.88
N VAL A 108 -0.09 -18.04 26.81
CA VAL A 108 -1.48 -18.43 26.50
C VAL A 108 -2.26 -17.26 25.90
N TRP A 109 -2.10 -16.06 26.47
CA TRP A 109 -2.74 -14.86 25.96
C TRP A 109 -2.17 -14.45 24.61
N LEU A 110 -0.86 -14.62 24.36
CA LEU A 110 -0.25 -14.35 23.07
C LEU A 110 -0.82 -15.24 21.95
N ASP A 111 -1.16 -16.51 22.22
CA ASP A 111 -1.78 -17.40 21.23
C ASP A 111 -3.20 -16.95 20.86
N GLU A 112 -4.05 -16.70 21.85
CA GLU A 112 -5.45 -16.25 21.67
C GLU A 112 -5.53 -14.83 21.11
N ALA A 113 -4.62 -13.95 21.56
CA ALA A 113 -4.48 -12.59 21.10
C ALA A 113 -3.91 -12.51 19.68
N SER A 114 -2.92 -13.33 19.32
CA SER A 114 -2.41 -13.38 17.94
C SER A 114 -3.49 -13.87 16.99
N THR A 115 -4.33 -14.81 17.41
CA THR A 115 -5.49 -15.25 16.63
C THR A 115 -6.51 -14.12 16.46
N THR A 116 -6.82 -13.39 17.53
CA THR A 116 -7.74 -12.24 17.49
C THR A 116 -7.18 -11.11 16.61
N PHE A 117 -5.88 -10.82 16.73
CA PHE A 117 -5.20 -9.84 15.89
C PHE A 117 -5.23 -10.24 14.42
N LEU A 118 -4.95 -11.51 14.11
CA LEU A 118 -5.07 -12.03 12.76
C LEU A 118 -6.51 -11.95 12.27
N ASP A 119 -7.52 -12.35 13.05
CA ASP A 119 -8.92 -12.27 12.64
C ASP A 119 -9.43 -10.82 12.49
N LEU A 120 -8.84 -9.84 13.19
CA LEU A 120 -9.13 -8.42 12.98
C LEU A 120 -8.46 -7.87 11.71
N ASN A 121 -7.27 -8.35 11.36
CA ASN A 121 -6.47 -7.87 10.23
C ASN A 121 -6.59 -8.75 8.98
N THR A 122 -7.38 -9.82 9.04
CA THR A 122 -7.62 -10.79 7.95
C THR A 122 -9.07 -11.24 7.98
N LYS A 123 -9.51 -12.07 7.04
CA LYS A 123 -10.86 -12.70 7.03
C LYS A 123 -12.03 -11.72 7.22
N PHE A 124 -12.01 -10.57 6.55
CA PHE A 124 -13.07 -9.56 6.70
C PHE A 124 -13.15 -8.94 8.10
N GLY A 125 -12.06 -9.00 8.86
CA GLY A 125 -11.92 -8.27 10.11
C GLY A 125 -11.99 -6.76 9.89
N GLU A 126 -12.29 -6.04 10.97
CA GLU A 126 -12.45 -4.58 10.98
C GLU A 126 -11.21 -3.82 10.45
N TRP A 127 -10.03 -4.46 10.45
CA TRP A 127 -8.75 -3.91 10.06
C TRP A 127 -8.09 -4.67 8.89
N ASP A 128 -8.86 -5.44 8.11
CA ASP A 128 -8.40 -6.07 6.85
C ASP A 128 -8.27 -5.03 5.72
N VAL A 129 -7.39 -4.04 5.94
CA VAL A 129 -7.24 -2.88 5.04
C VAL A 129 -6.66 -3.28 3.68
N LYS A 130 -5.99 -4.44 3.57
CA LYS A 130 -5.43 -4.95 2.31
C LYS A 130 -6.54 -5.16 1.26
N ARG A 131 -7.69 -5.68 1.68
CA ARG A 131 -8.88 -5.82 0.83
C ARG A 131 -9.44 -4.47 0.38
N GLU A 132 -9.38 -3.48 1.25
CA GLU A 132 -9.91 -2.13 1.01
C GLU A 132 -9.00 -1.36 0.06
N MET A 133 -7.68 -1.62 0.13
CA MET A 133 -6.68 -1.09 -0.80
C MET A 133 -6.75 -1.75 -2.17
N GLU A 134 -7.16 -3.02 -2.28
CA GLU A 134 -7.41 -3.67 -3.58
C GLU A 134 -8.44 -2.89 -4.42
N VAL A 135 -9.44 -2.26 -3.77
CA VAL A 135 -10.48 -1.45 -4.43
C VAL A 135 -9.90 -0.16 -5.05
N LEU A 136 -8.79 0.36 -4.52
CA LEU A 136 -8.09 1.51 -5.10
C LEU A 136 -7.40 1.15 -6.43
N GLY A 137 -7.16 -0.14 -6.68
CA GLY A 137 -6.43 -0.62 -7.85
C GLY A 137 -4.93 -0.31 -7.77
N GLU A 138 -4.29 -0.27 -8.95
CA GLU A 138 -2.82 -0.26 -9.09
C GLU A 138 -2.20 1.15 -9.00
N GLY A 139 -3.02 2.19 -8.84
CA GLY A 139 -2.64 3.60 -8.83
C GLY A 139 -2.09 4.13 -7.51
N ILE A 140 -1.43 3.32 -6.69
CA ILE A 140 -0.97 3.74 -5.35
C ILE A 140 0.45 4.28 -5.39
N THR A 141 0.70 5.34 -4.62
CA THR A 141 2.02 5.96 -4.48
C THR A 141 2.38 6.19 -3.03
N LEU A 142 3.67 6.00 -2.72
CA LEU A 142 4.31 6.47 -1.50
C LEU A 142 5.43 7.45 -1.85
N CYS A 143 5.54 8.51 -1.05
CA CYS A 143 6.46 9.61 -1.24
C CYS A 143 7.36 9.79 -0.02
N SER A 144 8.65 9.84 -0.29
CA SER A 144 9.65 10.39 0.61
C SER A 144 9.68 11.92 0.50
N SER A 145 10.55 12.55 1.28
CA SER A 145 10.86 13.97 1.10
C SER A 145 11.46 14.33 -0.27
N ASP A 146 12.12 13.37 -0.96
CA ASP A 146 12.91 13.64 -2.18
C ASP A 146 12.40 12.90 -3.43
N ALA A 147 11.56 11.88 -3.27
CA ALA A 147 11.15 10.98 -4.34
C ALA A 147 9.81 10.29 -4.04
N CYS A 148 9.01 10.05 -5.08
CA CYS A 148 7.79 9.26 -5.02
C CYS A 148 7.91 8.01 -5.89
N ARG A 149 7.27 6.92 -5.48
CA ARG A 149 7.25 5.67 -6.24
C ARG A 149 5.86 5.05 -6.26
N TRP A 150 5.48 4.53 -7.42
CA TRP A 150 4.32 3.64 -7.54
C TRP A 150 4.62 2.33 -6.81
N VAL A 151 3.67 1.86 -6.01
CA VAL A 151 3.80 0.61 -5.25
C VAL A 151 2.56 -0.25 -5.45
N ASP A 152 2.72 -1.56 -5.27
CA ASP A 152 1.58 -2.48 -5.24
C ASP A 152 0.61 -2.11 -4.11
N TYR A 153 -0.67 -2.44 -4.30
CA TYR A 153 -1.71 -2.17 -3.31
C TYR A 153 -1.47 -2.87 -1.98
N SER A 154 -0.74 -4.00 -1.97
CA SER A 154 -0.41 -4.73 -0.74
C SER A 154 0.53 -3.94 0.18
N VAL A 155 1.43 -3.12 -0.39
CA VAL A 155 2.52 -2.47 0.32
C VAL A 155 2.04 -1.63 1.51
N PRO A 156 1.19 -0.60 1.35
CA PRO A 156 0.72 0.20 2.48
C PRO A 156 -0.04 -0.62 3.52
N GLY A 157 -0.75 -1.67 3.12
CA GLY A 157 -1.47 -2.56 4.04
C GLY A 157 -0.52 -3.40 4.90
N ASN A 158 0.53 -3.93 4.30
CA ASN A 158 1.56 -4.69 5.00
C ASN A 158 2.39 -3.79 5.95
N ILE A 159 2.71 -2.55 5.54
CA ILE A 159 3.36 -1.58 6.44
C ILE A 159 2.46 -1.29 7.65
N LEU A 160 1.17 -1.03 7.43
CA LEU A 160 0.21 -0.81 8.50
C LEU A 160 0.14 -2.01 9.44
N TYR A 161 0.02 -3.23 8.90
CA TYR A 161 -0.01 -4.47 9.66
C TYR A 161 1.21 -4.61 10.56
N GLY A 162 2.42 -4.44 10.01
CA GLY A 162 3.66 -4.53 10.78
C GLY A 162 3.73 -3.52 11.92
N TYR A 163 3.33 -2.27 11.65
CA TYR A 163 3.31 -1.21 12.66
C TYR A 163 2.34 -1.51 13.82
N VAL A 164 1.12 -1.98 13.50
CA VAL A 164 0.14 -2.29 14.55
C VAL A 164 0.55 -3.56 15.31
N ALA A 165 1.12 -4.56 14.63
CA ALA A 165 1.65 -5.77 15.26
C ALA A 165 2.77 -5.44 16.26
N ALA A 166 3.72 -4.58 15.87
CA ALA A 166 4.75 -4.06 16.75
C ALA A 166 4.15 -3.34 17.98
N SER A 167 3.06 -2.58 17.77
CA SER A 167 2.40 -1.83 18.85
C SER A 167 1.79 -2.68 19.97
N VAL A 168 1.53 -3.95 19.70
CA VAL A 168 0.99 -4.92 20.66
C VAL A 168 2.04 -5.90 21.17
N GLY A 169 3.31 -5.70 20.79
CA GLY A 169 4.42 -6.56 21.19
C GLY A 169 4.43 -7.91 20.50
N MET A 170 3.80 -8.01 19.32
CA MET A 170 3.86 -9.21 18.49
C MET A 170 5.31 -9.41 18.00
N PRO A 171 5.86 -10.63 18.04
CA PRO A 171 7.19 -10.88 17.52
C PRO A 171 7.25 -10.66 16.00
N GLU A 172 8.26 -9.91 15.54
CA GLU A 172 8.44 -9.60 14.13
C GLU A 172 8.54 -10.86 13.26
N ASP A 173 9.29 -11.87 13.70
CA ASP A 173 9.40 -13.15 12.98
C ASP A 173 8.03 -13.80 12.74
N PHE A 174 7.13 -13.74 13.72
CA PHE A 174 5.78 -14.27 13.59
C PHE A 174 4.95 -13.46 12.57
N SER A 175 5.03 -12.13 12.61
CA SER A 175 4.34 -11.27 11.64
C SER A 175 4.92 -11.34 10.23
N ARG A 176 6.23 -11.53 10.08
CA ARG A 176 6.90 -11.73 8.79
C ARG A 176 6.57 -13.10 8.21
N ILE A 177 6.37 -14.11 9.06
CA ILE A 177 5.87 -15.43 8.68
C ILE A 177 4.43 -15.33 8.18
N ALA A 178 3.55 -14.64 8.94
CA ALA A 178 2.19 -14.35 8.51
C ALA A 178 2.17 -13.49 7.22
N GLY A 179 3.18 -12.64 7.03
CA GLY A 179 3.45 -11.84 5.83
C GLY A 179 4.27 -12.53 4.73
N GLY A 180 4.47 -13.84 4.78
CA GLY A 180 4.98 -14.63 3.65
C GLY A 180 6.41 -15.17 3.69
N ILE A 181 7.11 -15.10 4.81
CA ILE A 181 8.38 -15.83 5.01
C ILE A 181 8.13 -17.22 5.59
N LEU A 182 7.44 -18.10 4.86
CA LEU A 182 7.36 -19.51 5.25
C LEU A 182 7.70 -20.46 4.11
N GLU A 183 8.79 -20.17 3.39
CA GLU A 183 9.45 -21.18 2.56
C GLU A 183 10.98 -21.23 2.68
N ILE A 184 11.64 -20.30 3.38
CA ILE A 184 13.12 -20.25 3.37
C ILE A 184 13.79 -20.76 4.64
N LEU A 185 13.16 -20.78 5.82
CA LEU A 185 13.92 -21.09 7.04
C LEU A 185 13.68 -22.46 7.65
N GLU A 186 12.50 -22.90 8.06
CA GLU A 186 12.45 -24.12 8.89
C GLU A 186 11.23 -24.98 8.58
N GLY A 187 11.49 -26.15 7.97
CA GLY A 187 10.51 -27.12 7.49
C GLY A 187 9.73 -27.87 8.58
N ASN A 188 9.10 -27.13 9.49
CA ASN A 188 8.13 -27.66 10.44
C ASN A 188 7.08 -26.57 10.74
N PHE A 189 6.09 -26.42 9.86
CA PHE A 189 4.92 -25.60 10.16
C PHE A 189 3.62 -26.30 9.77
N ASN A 190 2.58 -26.03 10.57
CA ASN A 190 1.25 -26.61 10.45
C ASN A 190 0.47 -25.89 9.33
N PRO A 191 0.01 -26.58 8.28
CA PRO A 191 -0.65 -25.99 7.12
C PRO A 191 -2.05 -25.40 7.40
N ALA A 192 -2.56 -25.48 8.64
CA ALA A 192 -3.86 -24.91 9.02
C ALA A 192 -3.91 -23.38 9.10
N PHE A 193 -2.76 -22.70 9.00
CA PHE A 193 -2.65 -21.22 9.04
C PHE A 193 -2.21 -20.61 7.70
N ALA A 194 -1.98 -21.45 6.68
CA ALA A 194 -1.60 -21.05 5.34
C ALA A 194 -2.87 -20.74 4.52
N ASP A 195 -3.56 -19.67 4.87
CA ASP A 195 -4.46 -19.03 3.91
C ASP A 195 -3.61 -18.10 3.05
N ASN A 196 -3.71 -18.28 1.72
CA ASN A 196 -2.91 -17.76 0.59
C ASN A 196 -2.68 -16.22 0.49
N ALA A 197 -2.76 -15.46 1.59
CA ALA A 197 -2.83 -14.00 1.56
C ALA A 197 -1.47 -13.28 1.49
N PHE A 198 -0.35 -13.99 1.67
CA PHE A 198 0.98 -13.38 1.81
C PHE A 198 2.07 -14.33 1.30
N GLU A 199 2.24 -14.47 -0.01
CA GLU A 199 3.26 -15.38 -0.61
C GLU A 199 4.47 -14.63 -1.21
N ASN A 200 4.49 -13.29 -1.12
CA ASN A 200 5.48 -12.45 -1.79
C ASN A 200 6.58 -11.97 -0.82
N PRO A 201 7.89 -12.16 -1.12
CA PRO A 201 8.97 -11.63 -0.29
C PRO A 201 8.91 -10.11 -0.05
N TYR A 202 8.29 -9.35 -0.96
CA TYR A 202 8.07 -7.91 -0.77
C TYR A 202 7.07 -7.59 0.34
N ASP A 203 6.12 -8.47 0.63
CA ASP A 203 5.15 -8.28 1.70
C ASP A 203 5.88 -8.24 3.05
N SER A 204 6.83 -9.14 3.27
CA SER A 204 7.64 -9.15 4.50
C SER A 204 8.53 -7.91 4.64
N ILE A 205 9.05 -7.37 3.55
CA ILE A 205 9.82 -6.11 3.59
C ILE A 205 8.93 -4.97 4.09
N ALA A 206 7.71 -4.88 3.56
CA ALA A 206 6.73 -3.89 3.98
C ALA A 206 6.31 -4.07 5.44
N VAL A 207 6.05 -5.31 5.89
CA VAL A 207 5.78 -5.62 7.30
C VAL A 207 6.94 -5.18 8.19
N GLY A 208 8.16 -5.55 7.83
CA GLY A 208 9.37 -5.17 8.54
C GLY A 208 9.55 -3.67 8.70
N PHE A 209 9.35 -2.93 7.61
CA PHE A 209 9.39 -1.47 7.68
C PHE A 209 8.33 -0.91 8.65
N GLY A 210 7.15 -1.52 8.72
CA GLY A 210 6.14 -1.20 9.73
C GLY A 210 6.65 -1.36 11.17
N TYR A 211 7.38 -2.44 11.45
CA TYR A 211 8.04 -2.66 12.73
C TYR A 211 9.09 -1.59 13.04
N ASP A 212 10.01 -1.34 12.10
CA ASP A 212 11.06 -0.33 12.23
C ASP A 212 10.47 1.05 12.59
N LEU A 213 9.37 1.43 11.93
CA LEU A 213 8.65 2.67 12.22
C LEU A 213 8.10 2.73 13.64
N PHE A 214 7.48 1.66 14.14
CA PHE A 214 6.93 1.66 15.50
C PHE A 214 8.03 1.67 16.56
N GLU A 215 9.11 0.92 16.34
CA GLU A 215 10.27 0.90 17.24
C GLU A 215 10.94 2.26 17.35
N GLU A 216 11.05 3.00 16.23
CA GLU A 216 11.68 4.32 16.20
C GLU A 216 10.76 5.44 16.72
N TYR A 217 9.48 5.46 16.31
CA TYR A 217 8.59 6.61 16.54
C TYR A 217 7.50 6.36 17.59
N GLY A 218 7.29 5.12 18.03
CA GLY A 218 6.23 4.75 18.97
C GLY A 218 4.82 4.99 18.41
N PRO A 219 3.77 5.06 19.26
CA PRO A 219 2.37 5.08 18.80
C PRO A 219 1.92 6.38 18.12
N ASP A 220 2.71 7.46 18.19
CA ASP A 220 2.30 8.82 17.79
C ASP A 220 3.03 9.34 16.52
N ILE A 221 3.47 8.43 15.62
CA ILE A 221 4.20 8.80 14.39
C ILE A 221 3.52 9.92 13.58
N THR A 222 4.29 10.89 13.12
CA THR A 222 3.82 12.02 12.31
C THR A 222 4.01 11.79 10.81
N ASN A 223 3.31 12.57 9.98
CA ASN A 223 3.49 12.50 8.52
C ASN A 223 4.92 12.87 8.09
N SER A 224 5.56 13.80 8.80
CA SER A 224 6.95 14.19 8.54
C SER A 224 7.94 13.09 8.88
N GLU A 225 7.75 12.40 10.00
CA GLU A 225 8.61 11.27 10.42
C GLU A 225 8.48 10.12 9.43
N PHE A 226 7.25 9.74 9.08
CA PHE A 226 7.01 8.71 8.08
C PHE A 226 7.65 9.05 6.71
N SER A 227 7.46 10.28 6.23
CA SER A 227 8.07 10.73 4.95
C SER A 227 9.59 10.79 5.00
N ALA A 228 10.19 10.98 6.18
CA ALA A 228 11.63 10.95 6.38
C ALA A 228 12.17 9.50 6.43
N ALA A 229 11.43 8.58 7.07
CA ALA A 229 11.77 7.16 7.14
C ALA A 229 11.64 6.44 5.78
N LEU A 230 10.71 6.88 4.93
CA LEU A 230 10.51 6.39 3.55
C LEU A 230 11.64 6.78 2.59
N THR A 231 12.91 6.66 2.95
CA THR A 231 14.02 7.06 2.06
C THR A 231 13.92 6.41 0.67
N THR A 232 14.55 7.02 -0.33
CA THR A 232 14.56 6.47 -1.71
C THR A 232 15.06 5.02 -1.76
N ASP A 233 16.01 4.67 -0.89
CA ASP A 233 16.56 3.31 -0.78
C ASP A 233 15.55 2.32 -0.18
N ILE A 234 14.67 2.77 0.72
CA ILE A 234 13.58 1.96 1.24
C ILE A 234 12.47 1.80 0.19
N LEU A 235 12.06 2.90 -0.46
CA LEU A 235 11.01 2.87 -1.48
C LEU A 235 11.30 1.86 -2.60
N VAL A 236 12.58 1.67 -2.96
CA VAL A 236 12.93 0.73 -4.03
C VAL A 236 12.81 -0.74 -3.66
N LEU A 237 12.75 -1.04 -2.36
CA LEU A 237 12.61 -2.40 -1.85
C LEU A 237 11.15 -2.86 -1.80
N PHE A 238 10.17 -1.96 -1.91
CA PHE A 238 8.77 -2.34 -1.91
C PHE A 238 8.33 -2.94 -3.25
N GLN A 239 7.29 -3.77 -3.16
CA GLN A 239 6.67 -4.40 -4.33
C GLN A 239 6.26 -3.32 -5.34
N PRO A 240 6.77 -3.39 -6.59
CA PRO A 240 6.25 -2.52 -7.64
C PRO A 240 4.83 -2.97 -8.03
N PRO A 241 4.03 -2.09 -8.66
CA PRO A 241 2.78 -2.50 -9.28
C PRO A 241 3.01 -3.65 -10.28
N PRO A 242 1.98 -4.44 -10.61
CA PRO A 242 2.10 -5.54 -11.57
C PRO A 242 2.55 -5.04 -12.94
N ASP A 243 3.22 -5.89 -13.73
CA ASP A 243 3.75 -5.52 -15.06
C ASP A 243 2.66 -5.04 -16.05
N THR A 244 1.40 -5.39 -15.79
CA THR A 244 0.23 -4.92 -16.55
C THR A 244 -0.14 -3.48 -16.27
N PHE A 245 0.31 -2.92 -15.15
CA PHE A 245 0.10 -1.54 -14.79
C PHE A 245 0.95 -0.63 -15.67
N SER A 246 0.29 0.21 -16.46
CA SER A 246 0.95 1.26 -17.21
C SER A 246 0.73 2.59 -16.49
N PRO A 247 1.70 3.08 -15.69
CA PRO A 247 1.50 4.28 -14.90
C PRO A 247 1.19 5.48 -15.81
N PRO A 248 0.24 6.35 -15.43
CA PRO A 248 -0.15 7.50 -16.25
C PRO A 248 0.96 8.53 -16.36
N GLY A 249 1.95 8.50 -15.46
CA GLY A 249 3.13 9.36 -15.45
C GLY A 249 4.08 9.00 -14.31
N PRO A 250 5.11 9.81 -14.04
CA PRO A 250 5.90 9.68 -12.83
C PRO A 250 5.02 9.81 -11.58
N ALA A 251 5.31 9.04 -10.53
CA ALA A 251 4.67 9.21 -9.23
C ALA A 251 5.00 10.61 -8.66
N GLN A 252 4.02 11.26 -8.04
CA GLN A 252 4.14 12.64 -7.52
C GLN A 252 3.40 12.81 -6.19
N SER A 253 3.91 13.60 -5.24
CA SER A 253 3.13 13.83 -4.03
C SER A 253 1.86 14.63 -4.32
N GLN A 254 0.76 14.29 -3.65
CA GLN A 254 -0.52 14.96 -3.75
C GLN A 254 -1.06 15.32 -2.37
N GLU A 255 -1.80 16.43 -2.27
CA GLU A 255 -2.52 16.76 -1.03
C GLU A 255 -3.66 15.75 -0.83
N ASN A 256 -3.53 14.94 0.21
CA ASN A 256 -4.51 13.92 0.54
C ASN A 256 -5.69 14.52 1.28
N SER A 257 -6.87 14.46 0.67
CA SER A 257 -8.14 14.80 1.32
C SER A 257 -8.83 13.58 1.97
N TYR A 258 -8.15 12.43 1.98
CA TYR A 258 -8.69 11.18 2.51
C TYR A 258 -8.93 11.31 4.01
N SER A 259 -10.16 11.08 4.45
CA SER A 259 -10.40 10.91 5.88
C SER A 259 -9.55 9.74 6.39
N VAL A 260 -9.09 9.84 7.63
CA VAL A 260 -8.27 8.77 8.20
C VAL A 260 -9.08 7.46 8.22
N GLN A 261 -10.42 7.55 8.38
CA GLN A 261 -11.41 6.47 8.32
C GLN A 261 -11.85 6.04 6.91
N ARG A 262 -11.20 6.50 5.84
CA ARG A 262 -11.61 6.25 4.45
C ARG A 262 -11.87 4.77 4.14
N PHE A 263 -11.12 3.88 4.77
CA PHE A 263 -11.23 2.46 4.51
C PHE A 263 -12.11 1.72 5.52
N ASP A 264 -12.32 2.26 6.74
CA ASP A 264 -13.15 1.70 7.81
C ASP A 264 -14.60 1.30 7.39
N CYS A 265 -15.14 1.81 6.28
CA CYS A 265 -16.49 1.54 5.79
C CYS A 265 -16.67 0.17 5.07
N LEU A 266 -15.64 -0.44 4.47
CA LEU A 266 -15.83 -1.64 3.64
C LEU A 266 -15.79 -2.97 4.43
N ALA A 267 -15.50 -2.89 5.73
CA ALA A 267 -15.63 -3.98 6.70
C ALA A 267 -17.10 -4.35 7.04
N SER A 268 -18.05 -3.43 6.84
CA SER A 268 -19.49 -3.74 6.96
C SER A 268 -20.10 -3.95 5.58
N ARG A 269 -20.85 -5.05 5.37
CA ARG A 269 -21.49 -5.38 4.09
C ARG A 269 -22.48 -4.32 3.55
N ASP A 270 -22.73 -3.24 4.31
CA ASP A 270 -23.81 -2.27 4.09
C ASP A 270 -23.34 -0.80 4.00
N CYS A 271 -22.05 -0.49 3.97
CA CYS A 271 -21.59 0.90 3.86
C CYS A 271 -21.26 1.31 2.42
N ILE A 272 -21.82 2.45 2.02
CA ILE A 272 -21.50 3.17 0.79
C ILE A 272 -20.28 4.04 1.10
N ASP A 273 -19.17 3.86 0.37
CA ASP A 273 -18.01 4.76 0.46
C ASP A 273 -18.49 6.21 0.20
N PRO A 274 -18.43 7.11 1.20
CA PRO A 274 -18.91 8.49 1.04
C PRO A 274 -18.02 9.31 0.09
N GLU A 275 -16.84 8.81 -0.27
CA GLU A 275 -15.87 9.42 -1.17
C GLU A 275 -15.75 8.70 -2.53
N ALA A 276 -16.51 7.63 -2.77
CA ALA A 276 -16.61 6.98 -4.08
C ALA A 276 -17.38 7.89 -5.05
N LYS A 277 -16.66 8.46 -6.02
CA LYS A 277 -17.23 9.23 -7.14
C LYS A 277 -17.31 8.40 -8.40
#